data_AF-A0A5S9MMY5-F1
#
_entry.id   AF-A0A5S9MMY5-F1
#
_cell.length_a   1.000
_cell.length_b   1.000
_cell.length_c   1.000
_cell.angle_alpha   90.00
_cell.angle_beta   90.00
_cell.angle_gamma   90.00
#
_symmetry.space_group_name_H-M   'P 1'
#
loop_
_entity.id
_entity.type
_entity.pdbx_description
1 polymer ?
#
loop_
_entity_poly.entity_id
_entity_poly.type
_entity_poly.pdbx_seq_one_letter_code
_entity_poly.pdbx_strand_id
1 'polypeptide(L)'
;MSGSPSLCKKTFKTFQFAYKFIKDLLLSYHTYLFLAIEAVQCLCFIHFAYPEHKTPQAALSEFFADPLQIVGTILLAGVGAFLLDRLFFNRKQYTIRSFCAKRYLMATAMISLAILLPVHSIIGLYCDWTENIMSVVIQFIAGYLVFNLVDQLYELHAPVYYELSENTKITTAQKASMVLFLVISEIFYIGLSFLDLDPLADEYVASGFFYTTRFICPIINILAIPIIWPSWLITRKN
;
A
#
# COMPACT_ATOMS: atom_id res chain seq x y z
N MET A 1 -8.86 -47.27 18.46
CA MET A 1 -8.94 -45.89 17.94
C MET A 1 -9.66 -45.90 16.60
N SER A 2 -11.00 -45.91 16.59
CA SER A 2 -11.80 -45.81 15.37
C SER A 2 -12.20 -44.36 15.15
N GLY A 3 -11.32 -43.58 14.53
CA GLY A 3 -11.66 -42.23 14.10
C GLY A 3 -12.76 -42.29 13.04
N SER A 4 -13.92 -41.68 13.32
CA SER A 4 -15.05 -41.69 12.39
C SER A 4 -14.64 -41.06 11.05
N PRO A 5 -14.81 -41.76 9.90
CA PRO A 5 -14.48 -41.23 8.57
C PRO A 5 -15.30 -39.97 8.20
N SER A 6 -16.39 -39.67 8.92
CA SER A 6 -17.15 -38.43 8.73
C SER A 6 -16.43 -37.18 9.25
N LEU A 7 -15.61 -37.31 10.31
CA LEU A 7 -14.86 -36.18 10.87
C LEU A 7 -13.75 -35.75 9.91
N CYS A 8 -13.02 -36.72 9.34
CA CYS A 8 -11.94 -36.47 8.39
C CYS A 8 -12.41 -35.74 7.11
N LYS A 9 -13.57 -36.15 6.55
CA LYS A 9 -14.16 -35.47 5.38
C LYS A 9 -14.60 -34.03 5.68
N LYS A 10 -15.13 -33.76 6.88
CA LYS A 10 -15.54 -32.41 7.28
C LYS A 10 -14.31 -31.50 7.44
N THR A 11 -13.27 -31.97 8.14
CA THR A 11 -12.02 -31.22 8.31
C THR A 11 -11.32 -30.95 6.97
N PHE A 12 -11.30 -31.93 6.05
CA PHE A 12 -10.71 -31.75 4.73
C PHE A 12 -11.45 -30.70 3.87
N LYS A 13 -12.79 -30.71 3.87
CA LYS A 13 -13.59 -29.69 3.17
C LYS A 13 -13.39 -28.29 3.76
N THR A 14 -13.35 -28.16 5.08
CA THR A 14 -13.06 -26.89 5.76
C THR A 14 -11.67 -26.39 5.39
N PHE A 15 -10.66 -27.25 5.41
CA PHE A 15 -9.29 -26.91 5.00
C PHE A 15 -9.22 -26.45 3.54
N GLN A 16 -9.89 -27.15 2.61
CA GLN A 16 -9.90 -26.78 1.20
C GLN A 16 -10.61 -25.43 0.96
N PHE A 17 -11.69 -25.15 1.70
CA PHE A 17 -12.38 -23.86 1.65
C PHE A 17 -11.51 -22.73 2.20
N ALA A 18 -10.89 -22.93 3.37
CA ALA A 18 -9.98 -21.97 3.98
C ALA A 18 -8.78 -21.68 3.07
N TYR A 19 -8.16 -22.71 2.47
CA TYR A 19 -7.07 -22.54 1.51
C TYR A 19 -7.51 -21.73 0.29
N LYS A 20 -8.66 -22.05 -0.30
CA LYS A 20 -9.20 -21.30 -1.45
C LYS A 20 -9.48 -19.84 -1.08
N PHE A 21 -10.14 -19.59 0.05
CA PHE A 21 -10.43 -18.25 0.53
C PHE A 21 -9.17 -17.43 0.81
N ILE A 22 -8.18 -18.02 1.50
CA ILE A 22 -6.88 -17.36 1.77
C ILE A 22 -6.15 -17.07 0.46
N LYS A 23 -6.16 -18.00 -0.50
CA LYS A 23 -5.55 -17.82 -1.81
C LYS A 23 -6.22 -16.69 -2.60
N ASP A 24 -7.55 -16.68 -2.67
CA ASP A 24 -8.32 -15.64 -3.37
C ASP A 24 -8.12 -14.26 -2.71
N LEU A 25 -8.08 -14.23 -1.37
CA LEU A 25 -7.77 -13.02 -0.60
C LEU A 25 -6.35 -12.53 -0.89
N LEU A 26 -5.34 -13.39 -0.79
CA LEU A 26 -3.94 -13.04 -1.08
C LEU A 26 -3.74 -12.58 -2.52
N LEU A 27 -4.42 -13.22 -3.49
CA LEU A 27 -4.38 -12.82 -4.88
C LEU A 27 -5.00 -11.43 -5.06
N SER A 28 -6.14 -11.18 -4.42
CA SER A 28 -6.75 -9.86 -4.39
C SER A 28 -5.82 -8.81 -3.79
N TYR A 29 -5.24 -9.07 -2.61
CA TYR A 29 -4.22 -8.21 -2.00
C TYR A 29 -3.06 -7.91 -2.95
N HIS A 30 -2.57 -8.93 -3.64
CA HIS A 30 -1.47 -8.80 -4.59
C HIS A 30 -1.85 -7.89 -5.76
N THR A 31 -3.02 -8.09 -6.37
CA THR A 31 -3.50 -7.23 -7.45
C THR A 31 -3.67 -5.78 -6.98
N TYR A 32 -4.30 -5.56 -5.83
CA TYR A 32 -4.55 -4.22 -5.32
C TYR A 32 -3.27 -3.47 -4.94
N LEU A 33 -2.33 -4.18 -4.30
CA LEU A 33 -1.06 -3.56 -3.95
C LEU A 33 -0.19 -3.32 -5.18
N PHE A 34 -0.14 -4.25 -6.13
CA PHE A 34 0.57 -4.06 -7.39
C PHE A 34 0.04 -2.81 -8.11
N LEU A 35 -1.28 -2.68 -8.24
CA LEU A 35 -1.90 -1.48 -8.81
C LEU A 35 -1.57 -0.20 -8.02
N ALA A 36 -1.46 -0.27 -6.69
CA ALA A 36 -1.10 0.88 -5.87
C ALA A 36 0.37 1.29 -6.05
N ILE A 37 1.27 0.31 -6.14
CA ILE A 37 2.69 0.54 -6.43
C ILE A 37 2.85 1.15 -7.82
N GLU A 38 2.17 0.61 -8.83
CA GLU A 38 2.15 1.17 -10.19
C GLU A 38 1.60 2.60 -10.18
N ALA A 39 0.54 2.88 -9.42
CA ALA A 39 0.01 4.24 -9.28
C ALA A 39 1.02 5.21 -8.64
N VAL A 40 1.78 4.77 -7.63
CA VAL A 40 2.89 5.54 -7.04
C VAL A 40 4.05 5.70 -8.02
N GLN A 41 4.38 4.70 -8.81
CA GLN A 41 5.44 4.81 -9.82
C GLN A 41 5.03 5.80 -10.92
N CYS A 42 3.80 5.70 -11.44
CA CYS A 42 3.24 6.68 -12.35
C CYS A 42 3.27 8.09 -11.76
N LEU A 43 2.98 8.23 -10.45
CA LEU A 43 3.07 9.49 -9.75
C LEU A 43 4.48 10.05 -9.72
N CYS A 44 5.46 9.25 -9.31
CA CYS A 44 6.86 9.65 -9.31
C CYS A 44 7.29 10.07 -10.73
N PHE A 45 6.89 9.33 -11.77
CA PHE A 45 7.20 9.69 -13.16
C PHE A 45 6.56 11.02 -13.59
N ILE A 46 5.32 11.28 -13.18
CA ILE A 46 4.67 12.58 -13.40
C ILE A 46 5.45 13.66 -12.63
N HIS A 47 5.77 13.49 -11.35
CA HIS A 47 6.52 14.50 -10.62
C HIS A 47 7.95 14.72 -11.14
N PHE A 48 8.64 13.70 -11.67
CA PHE A 48 9.96 13.87 -12.27
C PHE A 48 9.91 14.51 -13.66
N ALA A 49 8.87 14.27 -14.46
CA ALA A 49 8.82 14.76 -15.83
C ALA A 49 8.52 16.25 -15.95
N TYR A 50 7.66 16.76 -15.07
CA TYR A 50 7.08 18.08 -15.22
C TYR A 50 8.03 19.24 -14.86
N PRO A 51 8.88 19.17 -13.81
CA PRO A 51 9.85 20.23 -13.49
C PRO A 51 10.89 20.47 -14.59
N GLU A 52 11.18 19.47 -15.41
CA GLU A 52 12.16 19.59 -16.50
C GLU A 52 11.53 19.95 -17.86
N HIS A 53 10.22 20.30 -17.87
CA HIS A 53 9.42 20.51 -19.08
C HIS A 53 9.49 19.34 -20.08
N LYS A 54 9.71 18.13 -19.56
CA LYS A 54 9.82 16.91 -20.36
C LYS A 54 8.47 16.22 -20.43
N THR A 55 8.16 15.62 -21.58
CA THR A 55 7.01 14.72 -21.63
C THR A 55 7.25 13.55 -20.66
N PRO A 56 6.20 12.94 -20.08
CA PRO A 56 6.38 11.76 -19.23
C PRO A 56 7.20 10.65 -19.89
N GLN A 57 7.12 10.54 -21.23
CA GLN A 57 7.90 9.61 -22.04
C GLN A 57 9.39 9.98 -22.10
N ALA A 58 9.72 11.27 -22.25
CA ALA A 58 11.10 11.76 -22.26
C ALA A 58 11.75 11.60 -20.89
N ALA A 59 11.05 11.98 -19.81
CA ALA A 59 11.54 11.80 -18.45
C ALA A 59 11.73 10.33 -18.08
N LEU A 60 10.81 9.45 -18.51
CA LEU A 60 10.96 8.00 -18.36
C LEU A 60 12.23 7.50 -19.08
N SER A 61 12.46 7.97 -20.31
CA SER A 61 13.63 7.58 -21.09
C SER A 61 14.95 8.04 -20.45
N GLU A 62 14.96 9.21 -19.84
CA GLU A 62 16.14 9.73 -19.13
C GLU A 62 16.37 9.06 -17.79
N PHE A 63 15.31 8.78 -17.03
CA PHE A 63 15.40 7.98 -15.81
C PHE A 63 15.98 6.59 -16.10
N PHE A 64 15.56 5.96 -17.20
CA PHE A 64 16.17 4.70 -17.68
C PHE A 64 17.57 4.87 -18.29
N ALA A 65 17.92 6.08 -18.73
CA ALA A 65 19.25 6.38 -19.26
C ALA A 65 20.29 6.65 -18.16
N ASP A 66 19.87 7.07 -16.95
CA ASP A 66 20.75 7.23 -15.80
C ASP A 66 20.69 6.00 -14.86
N PRO A 67 21.56 4.98 -15.08
CA PRO A 67 21.61 3.81 -14.23
C PRO A 67 21.92 4.15 -12.77
N LEU A 68 22.54 5.30 -12.47
CA LEU A 68 22.87 5.68 -11.10
C LEU A 68 21.60 6.03 -10.29
N GLN A 69 20.61 6.68 -10.91
CA GLN A 69 19.34 7.01 -10.25
C GLN A 69 18.51 5.75 -9.98
N ILE A 70 18.46 4.82 -10.93
CA ILE A 70 17.78 3.54 -10.77
C ILE A 70 18.44 2.75 -9.64
N VAL A 71 19.78 2.61 -9.69
CA VAL A 71 20.53 1.87 -8.67
C VAL A 71 20.38 2.54 -7.31
N GLY A 72 20.42 3.87 -7.22
CA GLY A 72 20.21 4.62 -5.98
C GLY A 72 18.83 4.36 -5.38
N THR A 73 17.78 4.41 -6.19
CA THR A 73 16.39 4.15 -5.75
C THR A 73 16.22 2.70 -5.30
N ILE A 74 16.77 1.74 -6.05
CA ILE A 74 16.74 0.31 -5.71
C ILE A 74 17.53 0.05 -4.41
N LEU A 75 18.70 0.68 -4.24
CA LEU A 75 19.50 0.54 -3.04
C LEU A 75 18.80 1.15 -1.83
N LEU A 76 18.19 2.33 -1.96
CA LEU A 76 17.47 2.98 -0.88
C LEU A 76 16.25 2.15 -0.45
N ALA A 77 15.45 1.68 -1.42
CA ALA A 77 14.31 0.80 -1.17
C ALA A 77 14.78 -0.55 -0.58
N GLY A 78 15.90 -1.10 -1.07
CA GLY A 78 16.49 -2.34 -0.59
C GLY A 78 17.06 -2.25 0.81
N VAL A 79 17.76 -1.16 1.16
CA VAL A 79 18.26 -0.88 2.51
C VAL A 79 17.08 -0.68 3.46
N GLY A 80 16.05 0.06 3.04
CA GLY A 80 14.85 0.26 3.84
C GLY A 80 14.10 -1.05 4.11
N ALA A 81 13.90 -1.85 3.06
CA ALA A 81 13.33 -3.19 3.18
C ALA A 81 14.19 -4.09 4.08
N PHE A 82 15.52 -4.05 3.97
CA PHE A 82 16.44 -4.83 4.81
C PHE A 82 16.42 -4.38 6.28
N LEU A 83 16.37 -3.07 6.55
CA LEU A 83 16.28 -2.56 7.92
C LEU A 83 14.93 -2.94 8.55
N LEU A 84 13.85 -2.85 7.80
CA LEU A 84 12.53 -3.30 8.24
C LEU A 84 12.53 -4.81 8.45
N ASP A 85 13.08 -5.59 7.51
CA ASP A 85 13.26 -7.03 7.68
C ASP A 85 14.04 -7.33 8.94
N ARG A 86 15.19 -6.69 9.20
CA ARG A 86 15.95 -6.88 10.44
C ARG A 86 15.14 -6.55 11.71
N LEU A 87 14.36 -5.47 11.67
CA LEU A 87 13.48 -5.09 12.78
C LEU A 87 12.35 -6.12 13.00
N PHE A 88 11.87 -6.77 11.93
CA PHE A 88 10.76 -7.73 11.99
C PHE A 88 11.20 -9.20 12.10
N PHE A 89 12.35 -9.60 11.57
CA PHE A 89 12.92 -10.95 11.58
C PHE A 89 13.29 -11.38 12.99
N ASN A 90 13.61 -10.43 13.88
CA ASN A 90 13.76 -10.69 15.31
C ASN A 90 12.44 -11.09 15.99
N ARG A 91 11.27 -10.96 15.33
CA ARG A 91 10.01 -11.52 15.83
C ARG A 91 9.89 -12.98 15.40
N LYS A 92 9.47 -13.85 16.32
CA LYS A 92 9.17 -15.26 16.04
C LYS A 92 8.23 -15.37 14.83
N GLN A 93 8.78 -15.77 13.69
CA GLN A 93 8.03 -16.04 12.47
C GLN A 93 6.96 -17.11 12.74
N TYR A 94 5.86 -17.07 11.99
CA TYR A 94 4.75 -18.01 12.10
C TYR A 94 4.05 -18.03 13.48
N THR A 95 3.99 -16.89 14.16
CA THR A 95 3.05 -16.69 15.27
C THR A 95 1.83 -15.91 14.80
N ILE A 96 0.66 -16.16 15.40
CA ILE A 96 -0.55 -15.37 15.12
C ILE A 96 -0.29 -13.87 15.34
N ARG A 97 0.54 -13.51 16.33
CA ARG A 97 0.93 -12.11 16.59
C ARG A 97 1.69 -11.52 15.41
N SER A 98 2.63 -12.26 14.82
CA SER A 98 3.37 -11.84 13.63
C SER A 98 2.44 -11.69 12.42
N PHE A 99 1.56 -12.67 12.19
CA PHE A 99 0.57 -12.65 11.10
C PHE A 99 -0.34 -11.42 11.17
N CYS A 100 -0.85 -11.10 12.36
CA CYS A 100 -1.67 -9.91 12.60
C CYS A 100 -0.88 -8.62 12.38
N ALA A 101 0.34 -8.56 12.92
CA ALA A 101 1.18 -7.37 12.85
C ALA A 101 1.53 -7.01 11.40
N LYS A 102 1.90 -7.98 10.56
CA LYS A 102 2.24 -7.75 9.15
C LYS A 102 1.09 -7.09 8.38
N ARG A 103 -0.14 -7.60 8.53
CA ARG A 103 -1.33 -7.03 7.88
C ARG A 103 -1.68 -5.64 8.41
N TYR A 104 -1.63 -5.46 9.73
CA TYR A 104 -1.84 -4.14 10.34
C TYR A 104 -0.84 -3.10 9.84
N LEU A 105 0.44 -3.46 9.74
CA LEU A 105 1.47 -2.57 9.25
C LEU A 105 1.31 -2.27 7.76
N MET A 106 0.90 -3.24 6.95
CA MET A 106 0.59 -3.03 5.54
C MET A 106 -0.57 -2.05 5.36
N ALA A 107 -1.66 -2.22 6.11
CA ALA A 107 -2.77 -1.27 6.10
C ALA A 107 -2.35 0.12 6.57
N THR A 108 -1.50 0.19 7.61
CA THR A 108 -0.94 1.45 8.11
C THR A 108 -0.08 2.12 7.04
N ALA A 109 0.79 1.37 6.36
CA ALA A 109 1.64 1.89 5.29
C ALA A 109 0.80 2.42 4.11
N MET A 110 -0.28 1.72 3.72
CA MET A 110 -1.21 2.21 2.70
C MET A 110 -1.94 3.49 3.10
N ILE A 111 -2.41 3.58 4.35
CA ILE A 111 -3.04 4.80 4.89
C ILE A 111 -2.03 5.95 4.91
N SER A 112 -0.81 5.70 5.40
CA SER A 112 0.27 6.69 5.40
C SER A 112 0.59 7.16 4.00
N LEU A 113 0.65 6.28 3.01
CA LEU A 113 0.86 6.63 1.62
C LEU A 113 -0.30 7.51 1.10
N ALA A 114 -1.55 7.12 1.33
CA ALA A 114 -2.73 7.89 0.92
C ALA A 114 -2.76 9.33 1.51
N ILE A 115 -2.17 9.53 2.70
CA ILE A 115 -2.03 10.86 3.33
C ILE A 115 -0.77 11.58 2.83
N LEU A 116 0.36 10.88 2.72
CA LEU A 116 1.65 11.48 2.36
C LEU A 116 1.68 11.96 0.92
N LEU A 117 1.01 11.28 -0.02
CA LEU A 117 0.97 11.70 -1.41
C LEU A 117 0.34 13.09 -1.62
N PRO A 118 -0.90 13.38 -1.16
CA PRO A 118 -1.47 14.71 -1.32
C PRO A 118 -0.68 15.75 -0.50
N VAL A 119 -0.16 15.40 0.68
CA VAL A 119 0.67 16.31 1.48
C VAL A 119 1.98 16.64 0.76
N HIS A 120 2.60 15.65 0.11
CA HIS A 120 3.79 15.84 -0.73
C HIS A 120 3.47 16.74 -1.91
N SER A 121 2.35 16.52 -2.61
CA SER A 121 1.92 17.41 -3.69
C SER A 121 1.70 18.84 -3.22
N ILE A 122 1.02 19.05 -2.09
CA ILE A 122 0.78 20.40 -1.54
C ILE A 122 2.09 21.05 -1.12
N ILE A 123 2.93 20.37 -0.35
CA ILE A 123 4.18 20.96 0.16
C ILE A 123 5.17 21.21 -0.99
N GLY A 124 5.18 20.35 -2.01
CA GLY A 124 5.99 20.53 -3.22
C GLY A 124 5.66 21.84 -3.96
N LEU A 125 4.45 22.39 -3.81
CA LEU A 125 4.11 23.71 -4.37
C LEU A 125 4.81 24.88 -3.66
N TYR A 126 5.24 24.70 -2.41
CA TYR A 126 5.75 25.80 -1.55
C TYR A 126 7.20 25.63 -1.11
N CYS A 127 7.76 24.40 -1.11
CA CYS A 127 9.04 24.09 -0.47
C CYS A 127 9.83 22.97 -1.16
N ASP A 128 10.78 23.33 -2.04
CA ASP A 128 11.64 22.39 -2.80
C ASP A 128 12.42 21.42 -1.91
N TRP A 129 12.97 21.88 -0.78
CA TRP A 129 13.77 21.02 0.10
C TRP A 129 12.93 19.92 0.77
N THR A 130 11.63 20.17 0.99
CA THR A 130 10.73 19.20 1.60
C THR A 130 10.28 18.16 0.58
N GLU A 131 10.25 18.51 -0.71
CA GLU A 131 9.92 17.58 -1.79
C GLU A 131 10.86 16.36 -1.80
N ASN A 132 12.17 16.59 -1.69
CA ASN A 132 13.17 15.54 -1.65
C ASN A 132 12.98 14.61 -0.44
N ILE A 133 12.74 15.19 0.75
CA ILE A 133 12.54 14.41 1.98
C ILE A 133 11.26 13.55 1.88
N MET A 134 10.17 14.16 1.43
CA MET A 134 8.89 13.47 1.29
C MET A 134 8.94 12.38 0.23
N SER A 135 9.61 12.63 -0.91
CA SER A 135 9.84 11.63 -1.96
C SER A 135 10.61 10.42 -1.41
N VAL A 136 11.69 10.65 -0.65
CA VAL A 136 12.46 9.60 0.03
C VAL A 136 11.57 8.78 0.99
N VAL A 137 10.71 9.44 1.78
CA VAL A 137 9.77 8.75 2.69
C VAL A 137 8.72 7.94 1.92
N ILE A 138 8.15 8.49 0.85
CA ILE A 138 7.18 7.80 -0.02
C ILE A 138 7.83 6.56 -0.64
N GLN A 139 9.05 6.69 -1.17
CA GLN A 139 9.80 5.57 -1.74
C GLN A 139 10.11 4.49 -0.70
N PHE A 140 10.47 4.88 0.53
CA PHE A 140 10.69 3.93 1.62
C PHE A 140 9.42 3.15 1.98
N ILE A 141 8.27 3.83 2.06
CA ILE A 141 6.97 3.20 2.34
C ILE A 141 6.55 2.30 1.18
N ALA A 142 6.71 2.74 -0.07
CA ALA A 142 6.45 1.93 -1.25
C ALA A 142 7.34 0.68 -1.29
N GLY A 143 8.64 0.83 -1.00
CA GLY A 143 9.59 -0.28 -0.88
C GLY A 143 9.21 -1.26 0.22
N TYR A 144 8.75 -0.76 1.38
CA TYR A 144 8.21 -1.60 2.44
C TYR A 144 6.97 -2.38 1.98
N LEU A 145 6.04 -1.74 1.28
CA LEU A 145 4.85 -2.40 0.75
C LEU A 145 5.23 -3.53 -0.21
N VAL A 146 6.15 -3.28 -1.15
CA VAL A 146 6.71 -4.30 -2.06
C VAL A 146 7.34 -5.45 -1.27
N PHE A 147 8.14 -5.14 -0.25
CA PHE A 147 8.77 -6.17 0.59
C PHE A 147 7.74 -7.05 1.30
N ASN A 148 6.71 -6.46 1.93
CA ASN A 148 5.65 -7.24 2.56
C ASN A 148 4.86 -8.07 1.56
N LEU A 149 4.70 -7.58 0.32
CA LEU A 149 4.05 -8.34 -0.74
C LEU A 149 4.83 -9.62 -1.03
N VAL A 150 6.14 -9.50 -1.21
CA VAL A 150 7.03 -10.63 -1.45
C VAL A 150 6.98 -11.61 -0.29
N ASP A 151 7.05 -11.11 0.94
CA ASP A 151 6.93 -11.93 2.16
C ASP A 151 5.57 -12.64 2.28
N GLN A 152 4.46 -11.98 1.92
CA GLN A 152 3.14 -12.61 1.85
C GLN A 152 3.04 -13.72 0.78
N LEU A 153 3.75 -13.57 -0.34
CA LEU A 153 3.84 -14.63 -1.36
C LEU A 153 4.62 -15.84 -0.84
N TYR A 154 5.66 -15.62 -0.02
CA TYR A 154 6.35 -16.71 0.68
C TYR A 154 5.45 -17.39 1.72
N GLU A 155 4.57 -16.65 2.42
CA GLU A 155 3.59 -17.23 3.34
C GLU A 155 2.61 -18.21 2.67
N LEU A 156 2.35 -18.08 1.37
CA LEU A 156 1.53 -19.03 0.61
C LEU A 156 2.10 -20.47 0.65
N HIS A 157 3.41 -20.60 0.88
CA HIS A 157 4.13 -21.86 0.97
C HIS A 157 4.39 -22.32 2.41
N ALA A 158 3.93 -21.55 3.42
CA ALA A 158 4.13 -21.89 4.82
C ALA A 158 3.26 -23.09 5.25
N PRO A 159 3.75 -23.95 6.16
CA PRO A 159 2.99 -25.11 6.64
C PRO A 159 1.81 -24.72 7.57
N VAL A 160 1.78 -23.47 8.05
CA VAL A 160 0.79 -22.98 9.01
C VAL A 160 -0.22 -22.08 8.31
N TYR A 161 -1.45 -22.55 8.22
CA TYR A 161 -2.59 -21.77 7.70
C TYR A 161 -3.39 -21.20 8.87
N TYR A 162 -3.62 -19.89 8.86
CA TYR A 162 -4.48 -19.22 9.82
C TYR A 162 -5.90 -19.13 9.25
N GLU A 163 -6.85 -19.78 9.91
CA GLU A 163 -8.26 -19.64 9.57
C GLU A 163 -8.84 -18.43 10.33
N LEU A 164 -9.55 -17.57 9.62
CA LEU A 164 -10.34 -16.52 10.26
C LEU A 164 -11.53 -17.22 10.94
N SER A 165 -11.68 -17.08 12.25
CA SER A 165 -12.83 -17.67 12.95
C SER A 165 -14.12 -17.18 12.30
N GLU A 166 -15.07 -18.07 12.02
CA GLU A 166 -16.40 -17.73 11.46
C GLU A 166 -17.14 -16.67 12.31
N ASN A 167 -16.76 -16.53 13.58
CA ASN A 167 -17.30 -15.53 14.51
C ASN A 167 -16.62 -14.16 14.44
N THR A 168 -15.62 -14.00 13.58
CA THR A 168 -14.88 -12.74 13.39
C THR A 168 -15.73 -11.81 12.53
N LYS A 169 -16.56 -11.01 13.19
CA LYS A 169 -17.34 -9.95 12.56
C LYS A 169 -16.66 -8.62 12.82
N ILE A 170 -16.56 -7.78 11.78
CA ILE A 170 -16.17 -6.39 11.95
C ILE A 170 -17.22 -5.69 12.81
N THR A 171 -16.77 -5.02 13.86
CA THR A 171 -17.65 -4.25 14.73
C THR A 171 -18.28 -3.08 13.97
N THR A 172 -19.47 -2.64 14.38
CA THR A 172 -20.11 -1.46 13.77
C THR A 172 -19.20 -0.23 13.84
N ALA A 173 -18.47 -0.05 14.95
CA ALA A 173 -17.51 1.03 15.13
C ALA A 173 -16.36 0.97 14.10
N GLN A 174 -15.81 -0.22 13.82
CA GLN A 174 -14.77 -0.39 12.81
C GLN A 174 -15.27 -0.09 11.39
N LYS A 175 -16.48 -0.55 11.05
CA LYS A 175 -17.10 -0.21 9.75
C LYS A 175 -17.32 1.29 9.63
N ALA A 176 -17.89 1.91 10.67
CA ALA A 176 -18.13 3.35 10.71
C ALA A 176 -16.83 4.14 10.58
N SER A 177 -15.77 3.75 11.28
CA SER A 177 -14.46 4.40 11.19
C SER A 177 -13.81 4.25 9.81
N MET A 178 -13.96 3.09 9.15
CA MET A 178 -13.44 2.88 7.80
C MET A 178 -14.20 3.76 6.79
N VAL A 179 -15.53 3.75 6.85
CA VAL A 179 -16.36 4.61 5.99
C VAL A 179 -16.05 6.07 6.23
N LEU A 180 -15.93 6.49 7.49
CA LEU A 180 -15.58 7.86 7.86
C LEU A 180 -14.22 8.26 7.29
N PHE A 181 -13.20 7.42 7.46
CA PHE A 181 -11.87 7.69 6.89
C PHE A 181 -11.92 7.83 5.38
N LEU A 182 -12.55 6.89 4.68
CA LEU A 182 -12.64 6.93 3.21
C LEU A 182 -13.42 8.16 2.73
N VAL A 183 -14.55 8.48 3.36
CA VAL A 183 -15.36 9.66 3.01
C VAL A 183 -14.59 10.95 3.26
N ILE A 184 -13.90 11.08 4.41
CA ILE A 184 -13.08 12.27 4.69
C ILE A 184 -11.95 12.40 3.67
N SER A 185 -11.25 11.30 3.35
CA SER A 185 -10.17 11.31 2.35
C SER A 185 -10.68 11.68 0.96
N GLU A 186 -11.81 11.13 0.51
CA GLU A 186 -12.42 11.48 -0.78
C GLU A 186 -12.87 12.95 -0.81
N ILE A 187 -13.54 13.44 0.24
CA ILE A 187 -13.91 14.86 0.36
C ILE A 187 -12.66 15.74 0.31
N PHE A 188 -11.59 15.33 0.97
CA PHE A 188 -10.33 16.05 0.94
C PHE A 188 -9.74 16.10 -0.48
N TYR A 189 -9.68 14.98 -1.22
CA TYR A 189 -9.21 14.96 -2.61
C TYR A 189 -10.08 15.78 -3.57
N ILE A 190 -11.40 15.72 -3.39
CA ILE A 190 -12.34 16.57 -4.13
C ILE A 190 -12.07 18.04 -3.81
N GLY A 191 -11.87 18.39 -2.53
CA GLY A 191 -11.52 19.74 -2.10
C GLY A 191 -10.22 20.25 -2.74
N LEU A 192 -9.19 19.42 -2.80
CA LEU A 192 -7.93 19.76 -3.48
C LEU A 192 -8.11 20.03 -4.98
N SER A 193 -9.10 19.40 -5.62
CA SER A 193 -9.42 19.62 -7.04
C SER A 193 -10.03 21.02 -7.31
N PHE A 194 -10.45 21.75 -6.27
CA PHE A 194 -10.99 23.11 -6.35
C PHE A 194 -9.99 24.19 -5.91
N LEU A 195 -8.76 23.81 -5.55
CA LEU A 195 -7.73 24.82 -5.26
C LEU A 195 -7.41 25.55 -6.56
N ASP A 196 -7.54 26.87 -6.51
CA ASP A 196 -7.14 27.75 -7.60
C ASP A 196 -5.61 27.77 -7.66
N LEU A 197 -5.06 27.20 -8.73
CA LEU A 197 -3.63 27.11 -8.97
C LEU A 197 -3.12 28.26 -9.85
N ASP A 198 -3.99 29.21 -10.25
CA ASP A 198 -3.59 30.40 -11.01
C ASP A 198 -2.39 31.18 -10.42
N PRO A 199 -2.16 31.28 -9.09
CA PRO A 199 -0.96 31.94 -8.58
C PRO A 199 0.34 31.13 -8.77
N LEU A 200 0.28 29.87 -9.21
CA LEU A 200 1.47 29.06 -9.50
C LEU A 200 1.94 29.36 -10.92
N ALA A 201 3.08 30.04 -11.03
CA ALA A 201 3.65 30.54 -12.28
C ALA A 201 4.03 29.45 -13.31
N ASP A 202 3.91 28.17 -12.96
CA ASP A 202 4.29 27.05 -13.81
C ASP A 202 3.12 26.08 -14.03
N GLU A 203 2.58 26.10 -15.26
CA GLU A 203 1.52 25.21 -15.75
C GLU A 203 1.89 23.73 -15.55
N TYR A 204 3.18 23.39 -15.61
CA TYR A 204 3.65 22.02 -15.44
C TYR A 204 3.53 21.56 -13.98
N VAL A 205 3.89 22.42 -13.02
CA VAL A 205 3.74 22.12 -11.59
C VAL A 205 2.25 22.00 -11.22
N ALA A 206 1.43 22.92 -11.73
CA ALA A 206 -0.02 22.89 -11.52
C ALA A 206 -0.66 21.60 -12.07
N SER A 207 -0.26 21.17 -13.26
CA SER A 207 -0.77 19.93 -13.86
C SER A 207 -0.32 18.67 -13.10
N GLY A 208 0.94 18.58 -12.66
CA GLY A 208 1.43 17.48 -11.82
C GLY A 208 0.64 17.35 -10.52
N PHE A 209 0.42 18.48 -9.83
CA PHE A 209 -0.46 18.54 -8.66
C PHE A 209 -1.88 18.07 -8.96
N PHE A 210 -2.47 18.55 -10.05
CA PHE A 210 -3.83 18.21 -10.45
C PHE A 210 -3.97 16.72 -10.77
N TYR A 211 -3.07 16.12 -11.55
CA TYR A 211 -3.14 14.70 -11.88
C TYR A 211 -3.00 13.82 -10.64
N THR A 212 -2.11 14.20 -9.74
CA THR A 212 -1.87 13.50 -8.48
C THR A 212 -3.10 13.50 -7.58
N THR A 213 -3.61 14.69 -7.29
CA THR A 213 -4.70 14.88 -6.33
C THR A 213 -6.04 14.41 -6.87
N ARG A 214 -6.30 14.59 -8.18
CA ARG A 214 -7.58 14.27 -8.80
C ARG A 214 -7.74 12.82 -9.23
N PHE A 215 -6.66 12.15 -9.63
CA PHE A 215 -6.75 10.79 -10.16
C PHE A 215 -6.00 9.79 -9.29
N ILE A 216 -4.72 10.03 -9.03
CA ILE A 216 -3.85 9.04 -8.40
C ILE A 216 -4.25 8.80 -6.93
N CYS A 217 -4.46 9.88 -6.16
CA CYS A 217 -4.81 9.75 -4.75
C CYS A 217 -6.16 9.02 -4.53
N PRO A 218 -7.25 9.35 -5.26
CA PRO A 218 -8.49 8.58 -5.21
C PRO A 218 -8.30 7.11 -5.61
N ILE A 219 -7.52 6.83 -6.66
CA ILE A 219 -7.22 5.44 -7.06
C ILE A 219 -6.55 4.70 -5.91
N ILE A 220 -5.49 5.24 -5.32
CA ILE A 220 -4.79 4.60 -4.20
C ILE A 220 -5.71 4.41 -2.99
N ASN A 221 -6.60 5.36 -2.71
CA ASN A 221 -7.57 5.25 -1.63
C ASN A 221 -8.57 4.11 -1.87
N ILE A 222 -9.07 3.96 -3.11
CA ILE A 222 -9.93 2.84 -3.52
C ILE A 222 -9.17 1.51 -3.40
N LEU A 223 -7.93 1.45 -3.89
CA LEU A 223 -7.08 0.26 -3.84
C LEU A 223 -6.69 -0.11 -2.39
N ALA A 224 -6.67 0.85 -1.47
CA ALA A 224 -6.37 0.60 -0.06
C ALA A 224 -7.52 -0.11 0.68
N ILE A 225 -8.78 0.06 0.26
CA ILE A 225 -9.97 -0.57 0.90
C ILE A 225 -9.79 -2.09 1.13
N PRO A 226 -9.51 -2.91 0.11
CA PRO A 226 -9.33 -4.35 0.27
C PRO A 226 -8.11 -4.73 1.11
N ILE A 227 -7.12 -3.84 1.25
CA ILE A 227 -5.94 -4.06 2.08
C ILE A 227 -6.25 -3.77 3.56
N ILE A 228 -6.99 -2.70 3.80
CA ILE A 228 -7.38 -2.23 5.13
C ILE A 228 -8.41 -3.17 5.75
N TRP A 229 -9.42 -3.61 4.98
CA TRP A 229 -10.56 -4.36 5.50
C TRP A 229 -10.17 -5.64 6.29
N PRO A 230 -9.33 -6.55 5.78
CA PRO A 230 -8.93 -7.75 6.52
C PRO A 230 -7.98 -7.46 7.68
N SER A 231 -7.22 -6.38 7.63
CA SER A 231 -6.39 -5.93 8.75
C SER A 231 -7.23 -5.53 9.95
N TRP A 232 -8.41 -4.96 9.71
CA TRP A 232 -9.35 -4.57 10.76
C TRP A 232 -10.15 -5.76 11.31
N LEU A 233 -10.46 -6.78 10.49
CA LEU A 233 -11.04 -8.05 10.95
C LEU A 233 -10.19 -8.71 12.04
N ILE A 234 -8.87 -8.64 11.90
CA ILE A 234 -7.92 -9.35 12.76
C ILE A 234 -7.77 -8.73 14.16
N THR A 235 -8.23 -7.50 14.36
CA THR A 235 -8.06 -6.77 15.64
C THR A 235 -8.89 -7.32 16.81
N ARG A 236 -9.79 -8.29 16.58
CA ARG A 236 -10.49 -8.98 17.68
C ARG A 236 -9.58 -10.03 18.34
N LYS A 237 -8.64 -9.56 19.16
CA LYS A 237 -7.99 -10.40 20.17
C LYS A 237 -8.75 -10.24 21.48
N ASN A 238 -9.29 -11.37 21.94
CA ASN A 238 -9.79 -11.70 23.29
C ASN A 238 -9.99 -10.53 24.25
#